data_AF-X4ZNQ7-F1
#
_entry.id   AF-X4ZNQ7-F1
#
_cell.length_a   1.000
_cell.length_b   1.000
_cell.length_c   1.000
_cell.angle_alpha   90.00
_cell.angle_beta   90.00
_cell.angle_gamma   90.00
#
_symmetry.space_group_name_H-M   'P 1'
#
loop_
_entity.id
_entity.type
_entity.pdbx_description
1 polymer ?
#
loop_
_entity_poly.entity_id
_entity_poly.type
_entity_poly.pdbx_seq_one_letter_code
_entity_poly.pdbx_strand_id
1 'polypeptide(L)'
;MKQFNISLFLSSVILGLSFITGCLLIQKDFNTKKPIVTNEITKESKALMNIKETAEYLNLTEQQVKTIIGWENYILNVAHSYDGKMFPYIKIDNEIFVSRDELNEWIKESTLQRKEFKKDF
;
A
#
# COMPACT_ATOMS: atom_id res chain seq x y z
N MET A 1 0.11 65.14 18.64
CA MET A 1 -0.01 63.73 19.06
C MET A 1 -0.04 62.88 17.79
N LYS A 2 0.95 61.99 17.60
CA LYS A 2 1.14 61.23 16.34
C LYS A 2 0.01 60.21 16.23
N GLN A 3 -0.83 60.32 15.20
CA GLN A 3 -1.94 59.40 14.98
C GLN A 3 -1.34 58.03 14.66
N PHE A 4 -1.44 57.09 15.60
CA PHE A 4 -1.01 55.72 15.37
C PHE A 4 -1.87 55.15 14.26
N ASN A 5 -1.24 54.63 13.20
CA ASN A 5 -1.92 53.98 12.09
C ASN A 5 -2.48 52.63 12.54
N ILE A 6 -3.54 52.67 13.35
CA ILE A 6 -4.21 51.49 13.94
C ILE A 6 -4.69 50.53 12.84
N SER A 7 -5.06 51.04 11.66
CA SER A 7 -5.42 50.22 10.50
C SER A 7 -4.28 49.33 10.00
N LEU A 8 -3.03 49.82 10.06
CA LEU A 8 -1.84 49.07 9.66
C LEU A 8 -1.50 47.96 10.67
N PHE A 9 -1.76 48.23 11.94
CA PHE A 9 -1.58 47.25 13.00
C PHE A 9 -2.65 46.15 12.91
N LEU A 10 -3.90 46.54 12.65
CA LEU A 10 -5.03 45.62 12.55
C LEU A 10 -4.92 44.70 11.33
N SER A 11 -4.46 45.22 10.19
CA SER A 11 -4.24 44.39 8.99
C SER A 11 -3.13 43.35 9.18
N SER A 12 -2.04 43.71 9.85
CA SER A 12 -0.95 42.78 10.15
C SER A 12 -1.39 41.63 11.06
N VAL A 13 -2.26 41.91 12.04
CA VAL A 13 -2.80 40.88 12.95
C VAL A 13 -3.70 39.90 12.20
N ILE A 14 -4.56 40.40 11.31
CA ILE A 14 -5.47 39.57 10.50
C ILE A 14 -4.66 38.65 9.57
N LEU A 15 -3.64 39.18 8.89
CA LEU A 15 -2.77 38.38 8.01
C LEU A 15 -2.03 37.27 8.76
N GLY A 16 -1.53 37.55 9.97
CA GLY A 16 -0.87 36.56 10.81
C GLY A 16 -1.81 35.42 11.20
N LEU A 17 -3.04 35.73 11.61
CA LEU A 17 -4.04 34.74 11.99
C LEU A 17 -4.47 33.86 10.80
N SER A 18 -4.63 34.43 9.61
CA SER A 18 -4.94 33.66 8.39
C SER A 18 -3.81 32.69 8.02
N PHE A 19 -2.56 33.10 8.20
CA PHE A 19 -1.42 32.24 7.88
C PHE A 19 -1.31 31.04 8.84
N ILE A 20 -1.46 31.27 10.15
CA ILE A 20 -1.42 30.22 11.17
C ILE A 20 -2.55 29.19 10.96
N THR A 21 -3.77 29.67 10.70
CA THR A 21 -4.93 28.80 10.47
C THR A 21 -4.80 28.01 9.16
N GLY A 22 -4.25 28.61 8.10
CA GLY A 22 -3.95 27.91 6.84
C GLY A 22 -2.93 26.78 7.03
N CYS A 23 -1.85 27.02 7.77
CA CYS A 23 -0.84 25.99 8.05
C CYS A 23 -1.39 24.83 8.89
N LEU A 24 -2.27 25.12 9.86
CA LEU A 24 -2.90 24.08 10.70
C LEU A 24 -3.90 23.21 9.92
N LEU A 25 -4.65 23.79 8.99
CA LEU A 25 -5.54 23.03 8.11
C LEU A 25 -4.75 22.09 7.19
N ILE A 26 -3.67 22.58 6.58
CA ILE A 26 -2.78 21.75 5.74
C ILE A 26 -2.21 20.58 6.55
N GLN A 27 -1.74 20.78 7.78
CA GLN A 27 -1.11 19.72 8.57
C GLN A 27 -2.03 18.55 8.95
N LYS A 28 -3.36 18.78 9.03
CA LYS A 28 -4.33 17.71 9.31
C LYS A 28 -4.44 16.71 8.15
N ASP A 29 -4.22 17.14 6.91
CA ASP A 29 -4.28 16.28 5.73
C ASP A 29 -2.96 15.55 5.45
N PHE A 30 -1.83 16.04 5.97
CA PHE A 30 -0.52 15.40 5.80
C PHE A 30 -0.23 14.28 6.81
N ASN A 31 -0.79 14.32 8.04
CA ASN A 31 -0.51 13.30 9.06
C ASN A 31 -1.28 11.98 8.88
N THR A 32 -2.18 11.87 7.89
CA THR A 32 -2.86 10.61 7.53
C THR A 32 -2.34 10.01 6.23
N LYS A 33 -1.43 10.69 5.51
CA LYS A 33 -0.71 10.12 4.38
C LYS A 33 0.70 9.75 4.83
N LYS A 34 0.89 8.46 5.14
CA LYS A 34 2.19 7.80 4.91
C LYS A 34 2.71 8.27 3.55
N PRO A 35 4.02 8.51 3.36
CA PRO A 35 4.54 8.97 2.08
C PRO A 35 4.17 7.96 1.00
N ILE A 36 3.09 8.26 0.28
CA ILE A 36 2.81 7.66 -1.01
C ILE A 36 3.88 8.28 -1.87
N VAL A 37 4.91 7.49 -2.16
CA VAL A 37 5.81 7.75 -3.28
C VAL A 37 4.91 7.75 -4.52
N THR A 38 4.34 8.92 -4.83
CA THR A 38 3.74 9.20 -6.13
C THR A 38 4.92 9.40 -7.09
N ASN A 39 5.62 8.32 -7.38
CA ASN A 39 6.25 8.23 -8.68
C ASN A 39 5.07 7.97 -9.63
N GLU A 40 4.71 9.00 -10.40
CA GLU A 40 4.08 8.77 -11.69
C GLU A 40 5.07 8.00 -12.56
N ILE A 41 5.24 6.71 -12.24
CA ILE A 41 5.74 5.74 -13.18
C ILE A 41 4.60 5.65 -14.17
N THR A 42 4.85 6.18 -15.36
CA THR A 42 4.18 5.81 -16.60
C THR A 42 3.64 4.39 -16.47
N LYS A 43 2.43 4.16 -16.98
CA LYS A 43 1.69 2.89 -17.00
C LYS A 43 2.43 1.75 -17.75
N GLU A 44 3.75 1.78 -17.83
CA GLU A 44 4.60 0.63 -18.04
C GLU A 44 4.33 -0.39 -16.93
N SER A 45 4.20 -1.65 -17.35
CA SER A 45 3.86 -2.77 -16.48
C SER A 45 4.88 -2.89 -15.35
N LYS A 46 4.55 -2.34 -14.18
CA LYS A 46 5.32 -2.54 -12.95
C LYS A 46 5.54 -4.04 -12.76
N ALA A 47 6.80 -4.48 -12.84
CA ALA A 47 7.16 -5.89 -12.74
C ALA A 47 6.75 -6.50 -11.39
N LEU A 48 6.80 -5.70 -10.32
CA LEU A 48 6.46 -6.08 -8.96
C LEU A 48 5.28 -5.29 -8.43
N MET A 49 4.29 -5.99 -7.88
CA MET A 49 3.10 -5.39 -7.25
C MET A 49 3.21 -5.50 -5.72
N ASN A 50 2.81 -4.47 -4.99
CA ASN A 50 2.65 -4.59 -3.55
C ASN A 50 1.40 -5.43 -3.21
N ILE A 51 1.20 -5.75 -1.93
CA ILE A 51 0.07 -6.59 -1.49
C ILE A 51 -1.30 -6.01 -1.87
N LYS A 52 -1.45 -4.69 -1.83
CA LYS A 52 -2.69 -3.98 -2.15
C LYS A 52 -2.99 -4.04 -3.64
N GLU A 53 -2.00 -3.71 -4.47
CA GLU A 53 -2.07 -3.82 -5.93
C GLU A 53 -2.34 -5.27 -6.37
N THR A 54 -1.76 -6.24 -5.66
CA THR A 54 -1.98 -7.67 -5.93
C THR A 54 -3.40 -8.10 -5.58
N ALA A 55 -3.92 -7.64 -4.44
CA ALA A 55 -5.30 -7.90 -4.04
C ALA A 55 -6.29 -7.32 -5.04
N GLU A 56 -6.07 -6.08 -5.48
CA GLU A 56 -6.84 -5.43 -6.54
C GLU A 56 -6.73 -6.21 -7.87
N TYR A 57 -5.53 -6.64 -8.26
CA TYR A 57 -5.29 -7.40 -9.49
C TYR A 57 -6.03 -8.74 -9.51
N LEU A 58 -6.03 -9.46 -8.39
CA LEU A 58 -6.70 -10.76 -8.25
C LEU A 58 -8.19 -10.62 -7.94
N ASN A 59 -8.69 -9.40 -7.74
CA ASN A 59 -10.03 -9.13 -7.21
C ASN A 59 -10.33 -9.89 -5.90
N LEU A 60 -9.35 -9.87 -4.99
CA LEU A 60 -9.41 -10.47 -3.66
C LEU A 60 -9.19 -9.39 -2.59
N THR A 61 -9.52 -9.71 -1.34
CA THR A 61 -9.09 -8.88 -0.20
C THR A 61 -7.61 -9.10 0.10
N GLU A 62 -6.93 -8.08 0.65
CA GLU A 62 -5.54 -8.23 1.11
C GLU A 62 -5.38 -9.39 2.10
N GLN A 63 -6.40 -9.62 2.93
CA GLN A 63 -6.39 -10.72 3.89
C GLN A 63 -6.43 -12.08 3.21
N GLN A 64 -7.20 -12.24 2.12
CA GLN A 64 -7.22 -13.49 1.34
C GLN A 64 -5.86 -13.75 0.68
N VAL A 65 -5.21 -12.72 0.13
CA VAL A 65 -3.86 -12.86 -0.43
C VAL A 65 -2.86 -13.29 0.65
N LYS A 66 -2.93 -12.69 1.83
CA LYS A 66 -2.10 -13.11 2.99
C LYS A 66 -2.41 -14.53 3.45
N THR A 67 -3.68 -14.94 3.40
CA THR A 67 -4.08 -16.33 3.71
C THR A 67 -3.44 -17.31 2.74
N ILE A 68 -3.42 -17.03 1.44
CA ILE A 68 -2.75 -17.87 0.43
C ILE A 68 -1.27 -18.03 0.79
N ILE A 69 -0.57 -16.92 0.99
CA ILE A 69 0.87 -16.92 1.34
C ILE A 69 1.11 -17.70 2.65
N GLY A 70 0.27 -17.47 3.66
CA GLY A 70 0.37 -18.15 4.95
C GLY A 70 0.16 -19.66 4.83
N TRP A 71 -0.85 -20.08 4.06
CA TRP A 71 -1.18 -21.48 3.81
C TRP A 71 0.00 -22.22 3.18
N GLU A 72 0.55 -21.67 2.10
CA GLU A 72 1.62 -22.33 1.35
C GLU A 72 2.92 -22.40 2.16
N ASN A 73 3.24 -21.35 2.91
CA ASN A 73 4.38 -21.36 3.83
C ASN A 73 4.19 -22.39 4.94
N TYR A 74 2.98 -22.53 5.48
CA TYR A 74 2.68 -23.56 6.48
C TYR A 74 2.90 -24.97 5.92
N ILE A 75 2.37 -25.25 4.73
CA ILE A 75 2.58 -26.55 4.05
C ILE A 75 4.07 -26.79 3.80
N LEU A 76 4.80 -25.81 3.30
CA LEU A 76 6.24 -25.92 3.07
C LEU A 76 7.00 -26.21 4.38
N ASN A 77 6.60 -25.60 5.49
CA ASN A 77 7.23 -25.81 6.79
C ASN A 77 6.92 -27.19 7.39
N VAL A 78 5.69 -27.69 7.22
CA VAL A 78 5.25 -28.98 7.78
C VAL A 78 5.68 -30.16 6.93
N ALA A 79 5.54 -30.06 5.61
CA ALA A 79 5.84 -31.12 4.66
C ALA A 79 7.28 -31.07 4.13
N HIS A 80 8.05 -30.01 4.45
CA HIS A 80 9.40 -29.72 3.92
C HIS A 80 9.48 -29.73 2.38
N SER A 81 8.34 -29.65 1.73
CA SER A 81 8.17 -29.73 0.29
C SER A 81 6.84 -29.06 -0.07
N TYR A 82 6.76 -28.57 -1.30
CA TYR A 82 5.55 -27.98 -1.84
C TYR A 82 5.38 -28.50 -3.27
N ASP A 83 4.18 -28.97 -3.59
CA ASP A 83 3.87 -29.48 -4.92
C ASP A 83 3.36 -28.36 -5.84
N GLY A 84 3.99 -28.26 -7.00
CA GLY A 84 3.74 -27.20 -7.98
C GLY A 84 4.30 -25.83 -7.60
N LYS A 85 3.79 -24.80 -8.28
CA LYS A 85 4.23 -23.41 -8.11
C LYS A 85 3.59 -22.75 -6.89
N MET A 86 4.43 -22.16 -6.04
CA MET A 86 4.02 -21.31 -4.92
C MET A 86 3.66 -19.91 -5.40
N PHE A 87 2.89 -19.20 -4.58
CA PHE A 87 2.52 -17.80 -4.75
C PHE A 87 3.79 -16.98 -4.91
N PRO A 88 3.97 -16.26 -6.03
CA PRO A 88 5.28 -15.74 -6.43
C PRO A 88 5.55 -14.39 -5.79
N TYR A 89 5.87 -14.43 -4.50
CA TYR A 89 6.22 -13.25 -3.71
C TYR A 89 7.70 -13.25 -3.32
N ILE A 90 8.23 -12.04 -3.17
CA ILE A 90 9.48 -11.76 -2.47
C ILE A 90 9.17 -10.89 -1.26
N LYS A 91 9.99 -11.00 -0.22
CA LYS A 91 9.88 -10.18 0.99
C LYS A 91 11.14 -9.33 1.11
N ILE A 92 10.97 -8.01 1.16
CA ILE A 92 12.04 -7.04 1.43
C ILE A 92 11.67 -6.37 2.74
N ASP A 93 12.51 -6.56 3.77
CA ASP A 93 12.21 -6.18 5.15
C ASP A 93 10.86 -6.72 5.63
N ASN A 94 9.87 -5.83 5.80
CA ASN A 94 8.52 -6.15 6.26
C ASN A 94 7.46 -6.00 5.16
N GLU A 95 7.89 -5.77 3.91
CA GLU A 95 7.02 -5.55 2.76
C GLU A 95 7.04 -6.74 1.80
N ILE A 96 5.87 -7.04 1.24
CA ILE A 96 5.66 -8.14 0.29
C ILE A 96 5.48 -7.54 -1.09
N PHE A 97 6.27 -8.04 -2.04
CA PHE A 97 6.19 -7.71 -3.45
C PHE A 97 5.94 -8.97 -4.27
N VAL A 98 5.08 -8.88 -5.28
CA VAL A 98 4.60 -10.02 -6.06
C VAL A 98 4.91 -9.78 -7.52
N SER A 99 5.57 -10.74 -8.18
CA SER A 99 5.85 -10.64 -9.61
C SER A 99 4.56 -10.84 -10.41
N ARG A 100 4.22 -9.87 -11.27
CA ARG A 100 3.00 -9.95 -12.08
C ARG A 100 3.03 -11.10 -13.08
N ASP A 101 4.17 -11.29 -13.74
CA ASP A 101 4.31 -12.31 -14.80
C ASP A 101 4.22 -13.71 -14.20
N GLU A 102 4.94 -13.94 -13.11
CA GLU A 102 4.90 -15.20 -12.36
C GLU A 102 3.51 -15.45 -11.75
N LEU A 103 2.81 -14.40 -11.31
CA LEU A 103 1.48 -14.51 -10.73
C LEU A 103 0.47 -15.05 -11.75
N ASN A 104 0.58 -14.63 -13.01
CA ASN A 104 -0.29 -15.15 -14.07
C ASN A 104 -0.08 -16.65 -14.31
N GLU A 105 1.15 -17.13 -14.23
CA GLU A 105 1.43 -18.56 -14.32
C GLU A 105 0.91 -19.32 -13.10
N TRP A 106 1.13 -18.77 -11.90
CA TRP A 106 0.60 -19.34 -10.67
C TRP A 106 -0.94 -19.44 -10.68
N ILE A 107 -1.66 -18.44 -11.21
CA ILE A 107 -3.12 -18.49 -11.35
C ILE A 107 -3.54 -19.67 -12.24
N LYS A 108 -2.90 -19.85 -13.40
CA LYS A 108 -3.20 -20.95 -14.33
C LYS A 108 -2.99 -22.30 -13.64
N GLU A 109 -1.85 -22.47 -12.99
CA GLU A 109 -1.53 -23.74 -12.33
C GLU A 109 -2.44 -24.03 -11.13
N SER A 110 -2.67 -23.02 -10.28
CA SER A 110 -3.49 -23.17 -9.07
C SER A 110 -4.95 -23.48 -9.40
N THR A 111 -5.47 -22.91 -10.49
CA THR A 111 -6.83 -23.21 -10.96
C THR A 111 -6.93 -24.59 -11.60
N LEU A 112 -5.93 -25.02 -12.37
CA LEU A 112 -5.86 -26.38 -12.92
C LEU A 112 -5.82 -27.45 -11.82
N GLN A 113 -5.02 -27.22 -10.78
CA GLN A 113 -4.89 -28.12 -9.63
C GLN A 113 -6.05 -27.99 -8.64
N ARG A 114 -6.94 -26.99 -8.83
CA ARG A 114 -8.04 -26.66 -7.91
C ARG A 114 -7.56 -26.50 -6.46
N LYS A 115 -6.48 -25.74 -6.27
CA LYS A 115 -5.89 -25.52 -4.94
C LYS A 115 -6.91 -24.88 -4.00
N GLU A 116 -6.97 -25.39 -2.78
CA GLU A 116 -7.83 -24.86 -1.71
C GLU A 116 -6.97 -24.20 -0.64
N PHE A 117 -7.31 -22.96 -0.29
CA PHE A 117 -6.62 -22.20 0.76
C PHE A 117 -7.59 -22.00 1.93
N LYS A 118 -7.22 -22.53 3.10
CA LYS A 118 -7.94 -22.36 4.36
C LYS A 118 -7.26 -21.29 5.21
N LYS A 119 -7.89 -20.79 6.27
CA LYS A 119 -7.24 -19.83 7.19
C LYS A 119 -6.72 -20.50 8.46
N ASP A 120 -7.14 -21.75 8.70
CA ASP A 120 -6.97 -22.46 9.96
C ASP A 120 -5.65 -23.25 9.95
N PHE A 121 -4.56 -22.62 10.38
CA PHE A 121 -3.26 -23.25 10.73
C PHE A 121 -2.70 -22.62 11.99
#